data_AF-A0A2V6C9E1-F1
#
_entry.id   AF-A0A2V6C9E1-F1
#
_cell.length_a   1.000
_cell.length_b   1.000
_cell.length_c   1.000
_cell.angle_alpha   90.00
_cell.angle_beta   90.00
_cell.angle_gamma   90.00
#
_symmetry.space_group_name_H-M   'P 1'
#
loop_
_entity.id
_entity.type
_entity.pdbx_description
1 polymer ?
#
loop_
_entity_poly.entity_id
_entity_poly.type
_entity_poly.pdbx_seq_one_letter_code
_entity_poly.pdbx_strand_id
1 'polypeptide(L)'
;MPVPAKVTSIEALDDFKANLIVYLEKAGRLLDEISEDVVRTRIWLETDRQLHWKKLVHHRAKELAQAEQELLTARLSDMPEAIKARRLTVNKAKLALRQAEEGLARVKQWIRRYETEVESRTKVVVHLRQVLAYDMSKAAALLEGTAATLAAYAETAPPAPSSASRTAAVDAVAPENDAAHPSVTKGGGA
;
A
#
# COMPACT_ATOMS: atom_id res chain seq x y z
N MET A 1 -20.14 -24.34 45.21
CA MET A 1 -19.23 -23.24 45.56
C MET A 1 -18.78 -22.58 44.26
N PRO A 2 -19.07 -21.30 43.99
CA PRO A 2 -18.49 -20.61 42.84
C PRO A 2 -16.99 -20.45 43.06
N VAL A 3 -16.20 -20.91 42.10
CA VAL A 3 -14.73 -20.80 42.13
C VAL A 3 -14.36 -19.35 41.81
N PRO A 4 -13.47 -18.69 42.60
CA PRO A 4 -13.04 -17.33 42.30
C PRO A 4 -12.27 -17.30 40.97
N ALA A 5 -12.55 -16.28 40.14
CA ALA A 5 -11.85 -16.07 38.88
C ALA A 5 -10.40 -15.61 39.12
N LYS A 6 -9.42 -16.21 38.42
CA LYS A 6 -8.02 -15.75 38.44
C LYS A 6 -7.86 -14.61 37.43
N VAL A 7 -7.94 -13.38 37.92
CA VAL A 7 -7.61 -12.19 37.13
C VAL A 7 -6.08 -12.04 37.11
N THR A 8 -5.45 -12.29 35.96
CA THR A 8 -3.98 -12.28 35.83
C THR A 8 -3.41 -10.93 35.41
N SER A 9 -4.03 -10.21 34.46
CA SER A 9 -3.59 -8.88 34.06
C SER A 9 -4.72 -8.08 33.42
N ILE A 10 -5.16 -7.02 34.11
CA ILE A 10 -6.09 -6.01 33.56
C ILE A 10 -5.32 -5.03 32.67
N GLU A 11 -4.07 -4.71 33.05
CA GLU A 11 -3.18 -3.82 32.30
C GLU A 11 -2.93 -4.31 30.86
N ALA A 12 -2.83 -5.62 30.64
CA ALA A 12 -2.70 -6.18 29.29
C ALA A 12 -3.93 -5.91 28.39
N LEU A 13 -5.14 -5.77 28.97
CA LEU A 13 -6.34 -5.41 28.22
C LEU A 13 -6.32 -3.94 27.82
N ASP A 14 -5.85 -3.06 28.72
CA ASP A 14 -5.72 -1.63 28.45
C ASP A 14 -4.63 -1.37 27.38
N ASP A 15 -3.49 -2.06 27.49
CA ASP A 15 -2.42 -2.02 26.48
C ASP A 15 -2.91 -2.52 25.12
N PHE A 16 -3.65 -3.64 25.09
CA PHE A 16 -4.21 -4.15 23.85
C PHE A 16 -5.22 -3.17 23.24
N LYS A 17 -6.10 -2.56 24.05
CA LYS A 17 -7.05 -1.52 23.60
C LYS A 17 -6.30 -0.33 23.01
N ALA A 18 -5.27 0.18 23.69
CA ALA A 18 -4.46 1.30 23.21
C ALA A 18 -3.82 0.98 21.85
N ASN A 19 -3.22 -0.21 21.73
CA ASN A 19 -2.62 -0.67 20.47
C ASN A 19 -3.67 -0.87 19.36
N LEU A 20 -4.85 -1.38 19.69
CA LEU A 20 -5.96 -1.56 18.75
C LEU A 20 -6.44 -0.21 18.20
N ILE A 21 -6.62 0.80 19.05
CA ILE A 21 -7.03 2.15 18.62
C ILE A 21 -6.00 2.73 17.64
N VAL A 22 -4.70 2.67 18.00
CA VAL A 22 -3.62 3.16 17.13
C VAL A 22 -3.60 2.41 15.79
N TYR A 23 -3.82 1.10 15.80
CA TYR A 23 -3.91 0.30 14.59
C TYR A 23 -5.09 0.74 13.72
N LEU A 24 -6.28 0.94 14.30
CA LEU A 24 -7.48 1.34 13.55
C LEU A 24 -7.32 2.69 12.88
N GLU A 25 -6.71 3.67 13.56
CA GLU A 25 -6.42 4.96 12.96
C GLU A 25 -5.46 4.84 11.77
N LYS A 26 -4.37 4.08 11.92
CA LYS A 26 -3.37 3.89 10.86
C LYS A 26 -3.93 3.11 9.67
N ALA A 27 -4.63 2.00 9.94
CA ALA A 27 -5.25 1.18 8.91
C ALA A 27 -6.36 1.94 8.18
N GLY A 28 -7.18 2.71 8.90
CA GLY A 28 -8.21 3.55 8.31
C GLY A 28 -7.65 4.57 7.31
N ARG A 29 -6.61 5.31 7.72
CA ARG A 29 -5.93 6.29 6.85
C ARG A 29 -5.34 5.63 5.60
N LEU A 30 -4.63 4.51 5.76
CA LEU A 30 -4.04 3.78 4.64
C LEU A 30 -5.10 3.29 3.63
N LEU A 31 -6.22 2.76 4.13
CA LEU A 31 -7.31 2.29 3.27
C LEU A 31 -8.01 3.44 2.54
N ASP A 32 -8.12 4.60 3.18
CA ASP A 32 -8.62 5.83 2.56
C ASP A 32 -7.69 6.34 1.46
N GLU A 33 -6.38 6.39 1.71
CA GLU A 33 -5.37 6.78 0.72
C GLU A 33 -5.40 5.87 -0.51
N ILE A 34 -5.44 4.54 -0.32
CA ILE A 34 -5.54 3.57 -1.41
C ILE A 34 -6.82 3.79 -2.23
N SER A 35 -7.93 4.04 -1.54
CA SER A 35 -9.22 4.29 -2.22
C SER A 35 -9.18 5.59 -3.03
N GLU A 36 -8.55 6.64 -2.50
CA GLU A 36 -8.38 7.90 -3.20
C GLU A 36 -7.44 7.77 -4.41
N ASP A 37 -6.33 7.04 -4.27
CA ASP A 37 -5.38 6.78 -5.35
C ASP A 37 -6.04 6.07 -6.53
N VAL A 38 -6.93 5.11 -6.24
CA VAL A 38 -7.72 4.41 -7.28
C VAL A 38 -8.62 5.38 -8.03
N VAL A 39 -9.34 6.25 -7.31
CA VAL A 39 -10.24 7.23 -7.93
C VAL A 39 -9.43 8.26 -8.74
N ARG A 40 -8.33 8.76 -8.18
CA ARG A 40 -7.44 9.72 -8.84
C ARG A 40 -6.86 9.15 -10.12
N THR A 41 -6.42 7.89 -10.09
CA THR A 41 -5.86 7.21 -11.27
C THR A 41 -6.92 7.06 -12.36
N ARG A 42 -8.17 6.72 -12.01
CA ARG A 42 -9.28 6.68 -12.99
C ARG A 42 -9.48 8.02 -13.67
N ILE A 43 -9.62 9.09 -12.88
CA ILE A 43 -9.85 10.45 -13.39
C ILE A 43 -8.71 10.87 -14.32
N TRP A 44 -7.46 10.58 -13.96
CA TRP A 44 -6.29 10.86 -14.78
C TRP A 44 -6.28 10.08 -16.10
N LEU A 45 -6.70 8.81 -16.10
CA LEU A 45 -6.84 8.02 -17.33
C LEU A 45 -7.87 8.63 -18.28
N GLU A 46 -9.04 8.99 -17.75
CA GLU A 46 -10.19 9.49 -18.51
C GLU A 46 -9.99 10.92 -19.01
N THR A 47 -9.49 11.81 -18.16
CA THR A 47 -9.42 13.26 -18.44
C THR A 47 -8.10 13.64 -19.09
N ASP A 48 -6.98 13.24 -18.50
CA ASP A 48 -5.66 13.66 -18.97
C ASP A 48 -5.12 12.76 -20.06
N ARG A 49 -4.99 11.46 -19.79
CA ARG A 49 -4.32 10.54 -20.71
C ARG A 49 -5.09 10.38 -22.01
N GLN A 50 -6.40 10.18 -21.93
CA GLN A 50 -7.22 10.04 -23.14
C GLN A 50 -7.12 11.29 -24.01
N LEU A 51 -7.18 12.49 -23.41
CA LEU A 51 -7.06 13.75 -24.14
C LEU A 51 -5.66 13.93 -24.73
N HIS A 52 -4.61 13.63 -23.98
CA HIS A 52 -3.22 13.68 -24.44
C HIS A 52 -3.01 12.83 -25.69
N TRP A 53 -3.43 11.57 -25.68
CA TRP A 53 -3.28 10.68 -26.84
C TRP A 53 -4.15 11.10 -28.02
N LYS A 54 -5.37 11.60 -27.80
CA LYS A 54 -6.20 12.18 -28.88
C LYS A 54 -5.50 13.37 -29.54
N LYS A 55 -4.94 14.30 -28.74
CA LYS A 55 -4.17 15.44 -29.24
C LYS A 55 -2.94 15.00 -30.02
N LEU A 56 -2.22 13.99 -29.51
CA LEU A 56 -1.04 13.45 -30.17
C LEU A 56 -1.37 12.81 -31.52
N VAL A 57 -2.44 12.01 -31.60
CA VAL A 57 -2.93 11.43 -32.87
C VAL A 57 -3.26 12.53 -33.86
N HIS A 58 -4.00 13.56 -33.45
CA HIS A 58 -4.33 14.70 -34.31
C HIS A 58 -3.08 15.44 -34.82
N HIS A 59 -2.10 15.65 -33.95
CA HIS A 59 -0.83 16.27 -34.33
C HIS A 59 -0.06 15.43 -35.35
N ARG A 60 0.10 14.12 -35.09
CA ARG A 60 0.80 13.20 -36.01
C ARG A 60 0.08 13.03 -37.35
N ALA A 61 -1.26 13.11 -37.36
CA ALA A 61 -2.03 13.10 -38.60
C ALA A 61 -1.76 14.34 -39.45
N LYS A 62 -1.61 15.53 -38.83
CA LYS A 62 -1.22 16.76 -39.52
C LYS A 62 0.19 16.69 -40.08
N GLU A 63 1.15 16.19 -39.31
CA GLU A 63 2.53 16.00 -39.78
C GLU A 63 2.59 15.03 -40.97
N LEU A 64 1.79 13.97 -40.93
CA LEU A 64 1.68 13.04 -42.05
C LEU A 64 1.15 13.74 -43.30
N ALA A 65 0.06 14.50 -43.18
CA ALA A 65 -0.51 15.26 -44.30
C ALA A 65 0.50 16.27 -44.87
N GLN A 66 1.26 16.95 -44.02
CA GLN A 66 2.33 17.86 -44.45
C GLN A 66 3.45 17.11 -45.19
N ALA A 67 3.94 16.00 -44.64
CA ALA A 67 4.99 15.20 -45.29
C ALA A 67 4.53 14.65 -46.64
N GLU A 68 3.26 14.25 -46.77
CA GLU A 68 2.68 13.82 -48.04
C GLU A 68 2.60 14.96 -49.05
N GLN A 69 2.22 16.17 -48.62
CA GLN A 69 2.22 17.35 -49.47
C GLN A 69 3.64 17.71 -49.95
N GLU A 70 4.63 17.69 -49.06
CA GLU A 70 6.03 17.94 -49.41
C GLU A 70 6.58 16.91 -50.41
N LEU A 71 6.15 15.65 -50.28
CA LEU A 71 6.48 14.59 -51.24
C LEU A 71 5.83 14.85 -52.61
N LEU A 72 4.58 15.31 -52.67
CA LEU A 72 3.93 15.70 -53.92
C LEU A 72 4.68 16.85 -54.60
N THR A 73 5.03 17.90 -53.84
CA THR A 73 5.83 19.01 -54.35
C THR A 73 7.19 18.55 -54.88
N ALA A 74 7.84 17.59 -54.20
CA ALA A 74 9.11 17.00 -54.67
C ALA A 74 8.97 16.29 -56.01
N ARG A 75 7.88 15.53 -56.18
CA ARG A 75 7.59 14.81 -57.42
C ARG A 75 7.39 15.77 -58.60
N LEU A 76 6.82 16.95 -58.35
CA LEU A 76 6.67 17.98 -59.37
C LEU A 76 8.01 18.64 -59.75
N SER A 77 8.96 18.73 -58.83
CA SER A 77 10.31 19.31 -59.06
C SER A 77 11.33 18.34 -59.69
N ASP A 78 10.96 17.09 -59.93
CA ASP A 78 11.74 16.01 -60.60
C ASP A 78 13.19 15.79 -60.11
N MET A 79 13.45 16.05 -58.82
CA MET A 79 14.74 15.78 -58.18
C MET A 79 14.72 14.41 -57.47
N PRO A 80 15.40 13.36 -58.00
CA PRO A 80 15.25 11.99 -57.52
C PRO A 80 15.69 11.78 -56.08
N GLU A 81 16.75 12.47 -55.64
CA GLU A 81 17.29 12.33 -54.29
C GLU A 81 16.38 12.98 -53.24
N ALA A 82 15.78 14.14 -53.57
CA ALA A 82 14.78 14.80 -52.73
C ALA A 82 13.49 13.97 -52.60
N ILE A 83 13.09 13.27 -53.67
CA ILE A 83 11.93 12.35 -53.65
C ILE A 83 12.19 11.17 -52.71
N LYS A 84 13.38 10.54 -52.75
CA LYS A 84 13.73 9.44 -51.84
C LYS A 84 13.73 9.90 -50.38
N ALA A 85 14.36 11.02 -50.08
CA ALA A 85 14.40 11.58 -48.72
C ALA A 85 12.99 11.85 -48.17
N ARG A 86 12.11 12.49 -48.96
CA ARG A 86 10.73 12.79 -48.55
C ARG A 86 9.84 11.54 -48.46
N ARG A 87 10.11 10.46 -49.21
CA ARG A 87 9.44 9.17 -48.99
C ARG A 87 9.78 8.57 -47.63
N LEU A 88 11.05 8.68 -47.20
CA LEU A 88 11.46 8.21 -45.88
C LEU A 88 10.80 9.02 -44.76
N THR A 89 10.65 10.35 -44.91
CA THR A 89 9.96 11.19 -43.92
C THR A 89 8.48 10.81 -43.81
N VAL A 90 7.78 10.60 -44.94
CA VAL A 90 6.39 10.11 -44.94
C VAL A 90 6.28 8.76 -44.24
N ASN A 91 7.17 7.81 -44.51
CA ASN A 91 7.15 6.50 -43.84
C ASN A 91 7.36 6.63 -42.33
N LYS A 92 8.28 7.49 -41.89
CA LYS A 92 8.48 7.79 -40.46
C LYS A 92 7.22 8.41 -39.82
N ALA A 93 6.59 9.38 -40.50
CA ALA A 93 5.35 10.00 -40.02
C ALA A 93 4.20 8.98 -39.91
N LYS A 94 4.07 8.05 -40.87
CA LYS A 94 3.09 6.95 -40.80
C LYS A 94 3.33 6.04 -39.60
N LEU A 95 4.58 5.68 -39.33
CA LEU A 95 4.93 4.87 -38.16
C LEU A 95 4.58 5.61 -36.86
N ALA A 96 4.93 6.89 -36.75
CA ALA A 96 4.66 7.70 -35.57
C ALA A 96 3.15 7.86 -35.31
N LEU A 97 2.34 8.01 -36.37
CA LEU A 97 0.88 8.04 -36.26
C LEU A 97 0.33 6.71 -35.72
N ARG A 98 0.77 5.57 -36.27
CA ARG A 98 0.35 4.24 -35.80
C ARG A 98 0.67 4.03 -34.32
N GLN A 99 1.88 4.40 -33.88
CA GLN A 99 2.26 4.30 -32.47
C GLN A 99 1.36 5.16 -31.56
N ALA A 100 0.96 6.34 -32.01
CA ALA A 100 0.03 7.20 -31.28
C ALA A 100 -1.39 6.60 -31.22
N GLU A 101 -1.86 6.00 -32.31
CA GLU A 101 -3.16 5.31 -32.38
C GLU A 101 -3.19 4.06 -31.50
N GLU A 102 -2.13 3.25 -31.50
CA GLU A 102 -1.95 2.10 -30.60
C GLU A 102 -1.91 2.55 -29.14
N GLY A 103 -1.23 3.66 -28.83
CA GLY A 103 -1.24 4.28 -27.51
C GLY A 103 -2.66 4.66 -27.07
N LEU A 104 -3.42 5.31 -27.94
CA LEU A 104 -4.81 5.67 -27.67
C LEU A 104 -5.71 4.43 -27.48
N ALA A 105 -5.54 3.40 -28.29
CA ALA A 105 -6.27 2.14 -28.17
C ALA A 105 -5.98 1.45 -26.83
N ARG A 106 -4.71 1.40 -26.42
CA ARG A 106 -4.30 0.88 -25.10
C ARG A 106 -4.94 1.66 -23.97
N VAL A 107 -4.95 3.00 -24.01
CA VAL A 107 -5.60 3.80 -22.96
C VAL A 107 -7.10 3.53 -22.90
N LYS A 108 -7.80 3.45 -24.04
CA LYS A 108 -9.22 3.08 -24.08
C LYS A 108 -9.48 1.69 -23.50
N GLN A 109 -8.60 0.73 -23.79
CA GLN A 109 -8.69 -0.62 -23.23
C GLN A 109 -8.49 -0.60 -21.71
N TRP A 110 -7.50 0.15 -21.23
CA TRP A 110 -7.26 0.31 -19.80
C TRP A 110 -8.43 0.95 -19.08
N ILE A 111 -9.05 2.00 -19.63
CA ILE A 111 -10.25 2.62 -19.04
C ILE A 111 -11.34 1.57 -18.80
N ARG A 112 -11.67 0.75 -19.83
CA ARG A 112 -12.69 -0.30 -19.71
C ARG A 112 -12.32 -1.39 -18.69
N ARG A 113 -11.06 -1.84 -18.70
CA ARG A 113 -10.57 -2.84 -17.75
C ARG A 113 -10.54 -2.30 -16.32
N TYR A 114 -10.23 -1.01 -16.15
CA TYR A 114 -10.18 -0.36 -14.85
C TYR A 114 -11.55 -0.42 -14.15
N GLU A 115 -12.62 -0.10 -14.88
CA GLU A 115 -13.98 -0.22 -14.37
C GLU A 115 -14.34 -1.65 -13.94
N THR A 116 -13.89 -2.66 -14.68
CA THR A 116 -14.26 -4.05 -14.38
C THR A 116 -13.39 -4.68 -13.28
N GLU A 117 -12.07 -4.58 -13.42
CA GLU A 117 -11.11 -5.30 -12.58
C GLU A 117 -10.74 -4.53 -11.32
N VAL A 118 -10.59 -3.20 -11.41
CA VAL A 118 -10.11 -2.38 -10.29
C VAL A 118 -11.25 -1.98 -9.37
N GLU A 119 -12.44 -1.63 -9.90
CA GLU A 119 -13.59 -1.34 -9.05
C GLU A 119 -14.02 -2.55 -8.22
N SER A 120 -13.98 -3.76 -8.79
CA SER A 120 -14.28 -5.00 -8.06
C SER A 120 -13.36 -5.18 -6.85
N ARG A 121 -12.05 -4.95 -7.04
CA ARG A 121 -11.05 -5.06 -5.96
C ARG A 121 -11.21 -3.94 -4.92
N THR A 122 -11.57 -2.74 -5.37
CA THR A 122 -11.79 -1.58 -4.49
C THR A 122 -12.96 -1.81 -3.53
N LYS A 123 -14.00 -2.54 -3.94
CA LYS A 123 -15.11 -2.91 -3.04
C LYS A 123 -14.63 -3.68 -1.81
N VAL A 124 -13.61 -4.54 -1.95
CA VAL A 124 -13.04 -5.28 -0.82
C VAL A 124 -12.31 -4.34 0.15
N VAL A 125 -11.58 -3.36 -0.38
CA VAL A 125 -10.89 -2.32 0.42
C VAL A 125 -11.89 -1.47 1.20
N VAL A 126 -12.95 -1.01 0.52
CA VAL A 126 -14.03 -0.23 1.14
C VAL A 126 -14.77 -1.05 2.20
N HIS A 127 -15.04 -2.32 1.93
CA HIS A 127 -15.67 -3.21 2.90
C HIS A 127 -14.79 -3.44 4.13
N LEU A 128 -13.50 -3.71 3.93
CA LEU A 128 -12.55 -3.85 5.04
C LEU A 128 -12.51 -2.58 5.90
N ARG A 129 -12.51 -1.39 5.27
CA ARG A 129 -12.59 -0.11 5.97
C ARG A 129 -13.85 0.00 6.84
N GLN A 130 -15.01 -0.41 6.32
CA GLN A 130 -16.26 -0.39 7.07
C GLN A 130 -16.24 -1.34 8.27
N VAL A 131 -15.73 -2.57 8.09
CA VAL A 131 -15.57 -3.55 9.17
C VAL A 131 -14.64 -3.02 10.25
N LEU A 132 -13.49 -2.44 9.87
CA LEU A 132 -12.56 -1.84 10.82
C LEU A 132 -13.19 -0.65 11.56
N ALA A 133 -13.98 0.18 10.88
CA ALA A 133 -14.64 1.32 11.50
C ALA A 133 -15.75 0.92 12.49
N TYR A 134 -16.53 -0.11 12.17
CA TYR A 134 -17.73 -0.49 12.94
C TYR A 134 -17.48 -1.65 13.93
N ASP A 135 -16.97 -2.78 13.44
CA ASP A 135 -16.84 -3.98 14.26
C ASP A 135 -15.69 -3.86 15.26
N MET A 136 -14.58 -3.24 14.84
CA MET A 136 -13.42 -3.09 15.73
C MET A 136 -13.60 -1.95 16.74
N SER A 137 -14.39 -0.92 16.43
CA SER A 137 -14.78 0.08 17.43
C SER A 137 -15.71 -0.52 18.49
N LYS A 138 -16.64 -1.38 18.08
CA LYS A 138 -17.45 -2.19 19.01
C LYS A 138 -16.60 -3.14 19.85
N ALA A 139 -15.57 -3.77 19.26
CA ALA A 139 -14.63 -4.61 20.00
C ALA A 139 -13.86 -3.80 21.05
N ALA A 140 -13.42 -2.58 20.73
CA ALA A 140 -12.77 -1.69 21.69
C ALA A 140 -13.69 -1.32 22.88
N ALA A 141 -14.97 -1.04 22.61
CA ALA A 141 -15.95 -0.77 23.66
C ALA A 141 -16.24 -2.01 24.54
N LEU A 142 -16.27 -3.21 23.94
CA LEU A 142 -16.42 -4.45 24.67
C LEU A 142 -15.21 -4.71 25.58
N LEU A 143 -13.99 -4.47 25.09
CA LEU A 143 -12.77 -4.58 25.89
C LEU A 143 -12.80 -3.65 27.11
N GLU A 144 -13.25 -2.40 26.92
CA GLU A 144 -13.42 -1.44 28.01
C GLU A 144 -14.44 -1.91 29.06
N GLY A 145 -15.60 -2.44 28.62
CA GLY A 145 -16.57 -3.03 29.53
C GLY A 145 -16.03 -4.25 30.29
N THR A 146 -15.25 -5.10 29.62
CA THR A 146 -14.60 -6.25 30.27
C THR A 146 -13.53 -5.82 31.27
N ALA A 147 -12.72 -4.81 30.96
CA ALA A 147 -11.73 -4.28 31.88
C ALA A 147 -12.39 -3.68 33.12
N ALA A 148 -13.46 -2.88 32.95
CA ALA A 148 -14.19 -2.27 34.05
C ALA A 148 -14.87 -3.31 34.97
N THR A 149 -15.47 -4.35 34.40
CA THR A 149 -16.10 -5.43 35.19
C THR A 149 -15.06 -6.26 35.94
N LEU A 150 -13.90 -6.55 35.34
CA LEU A 150 -12.79 -7.23 36.01
C LEU A 150 -12.19 -6.38 37.13
N ALA A 151 -12.06 -5.06 36.94
CA ALA A 151 -11.61 -4.13 37.98
C ALA A 151 -12.58 -4.09 39.18
N ALA A 152 -13.89 -3.98 38.93
CA ALA A 152 -14.91 -4.02 39.97
C ALA A 152 -14.94 -5.39 40.72
N TYR A 153 -14.67 -6.48 40.01
CA TYR A 153 -14.52 -7.81 40.63
C TYR A 153 -13.28 -7.91 41.51
N ALA A 154 -12.17 -7.28 41.10
CA ALA A 154 -10.94 -7.27 41.89
C ALA A 154 -11.12 -6.47 43.20
N GLU A 155 -11.91 -5.38 43.19
CA GLU A 155 -12.21 -4.58 44.39
C GLU A 155 -13.17 -5.27 45.37
N THR A 156 -14.07 -6.12 44.86
CA THR A 156 -15.04 -6.87 45.68
C THR A 156 -14.53 -8.22 46.18
N ALA A 157 -13.39 -8.68 45.66
CA ALA A 157 -12.71 -9.88 46.15
C ALA A 157 -12.17 -9.61 47.58
N PRO A 158 -12.51 -10.46 48.58
CA PRO A 158 -11.90 -10.37 49.91
C PRO A 158 -10.38 -10.44 49.78
N PRO A 159 -9.60 -9.69 50.59
CA PRO A 159 -8.15 -9.77 50.54
C PRO A 159 -7.75 -11.23 50.73
N ALA A 160 -7.09 -11.80 49.71
CA ALA A 160 -6.47 -13.09 49.85
C ALA A 160 -5.57 -13.03 51.10
N PRO A 161 -5.59 -14.04 51.99
CA PRO A 161 -4.69 -14.04 53.12
C PRO A 161 -3.28 -13.87 52.58
N SER A 162 -2.66 -12.76 52.99
CA SER A 162 -1.27 -12.45 52.72
C SER A 162 -0.45 -13.72 52.94
N SER A 163 0.12 -14.25 51.86
CA SER A 163 1.23 -15.18 51.98
C SER A 163 2.46 -14.37 52.37
N ALA A 164 2.42 -13.80 53.57
CA ALA A 164 3.61 -13.29 54.22
C ALA A 164 4.52 -14.50 54.52
N SER A 165 5.66 -14.47 53.85
CA SER A 165 6.92 -15.09 54.25
C SER A 165 6.97 -16.62 54.31
N ARG A 166 7.58 -17.22 53.28
CA ARG A 166 8.57 -18.26 53.51
C ARG A 166 9.88 -17.90 52.81
N THR A 167 10.80 -17.47 53.69
CA THR A 167 12.26 -17.68 53.64
C THR A 167 13.06 -16.97 52.55
N ALA A 168 13.55 -15.78 52.93
CA ALA A 168 14.92 -15.39 52.65
C ALA A 168 15.90 -16.40 53.28
N ALA A 169 16.84 -16.91 52.47
CA ALA A 169 18.22 -17.27 52.82
C ALA A 169 18.78 -18.15 51.69
N VAL A 170 19.34 -17.53 50.66
CA VAL A 170 20.48 -18.14 49.94
C VAL A 170 21.59 -17.10 49.99
N ASP A 171 22.60 -17.48 50.76
CA ASP A 171 23.74 -16.68 51.16
C ASP A 171 24.47 -16.03 49.98
N ALA A 172 24.84 -14.78 50.24
CA ALA A 172 25.91 -14.11 49.55
C ALA A 172 27.25 -14.76 49.94
N VAL A 173 27.89 -15.45 48.99
CA VAL A 173 29.34 -15.61 48.95
C VAL A 173 29.82 -15.41 47.51
N ALA A 174 30.30 -14.21 47.24
CA ALA A 174 31.41 -13.95 46.31
C ALA A 174 32.55 -13.37 47.16
N PRO A 175 33.81 -13.73 46.89
CA PRO A 175 34.59 -12.89 45.97
C PRO A 175 35.39 -13.73 44.95
N GLU A 176 35.37 -13.32 43.69
CA GLU A 176 36.47 -12.58 43.04
C GLU A 176 37.69 -13.46 42.75
N ASN A 177 37.85 -13.85 41.48
CA ASN A 177 39.19 -13.92 40.91
C ASN A 177 39.18 -13.45 39.46
N ASP A 178 40.13 -12.56 39.26
CA ASP A 178 40.48 -11.80 38.07
C ASP A 178 41.09 -12.72 36.99
N ALA A 179 41.23 -12.14 35.80
CA ALA A 179 42.08 -12.55 34.67
C ALA A 179 41.46 -13.42 33.55
N ALA A 180 41.34 -12.73 32.40
CA ALA A 180 41.83 -13.13 31.08
C ALA A 180 40.84 -13.82 30.10
N HIS A 181 40.24 -12.99 29.24
CA HIS A 181 40.40 -13.20 27.79
C HIS A 181 41.75 -12.58 27.37
N PRO A 182 42.42 -12.95 26.25
CA PRO A 182 41.87 -13.57 25.04
C PRO A 182 42.78 -14.63 24.37
N SER A 183 42.27 -15.38 23.39
CA SER A 183 42.94 -15.50 22.08
C SER A 183 42.17 -16.38 21.09
N VAL A 184 41.81 -15.72 19.99
CA VAL A 184 41.58 -16.22 18.64
C VAL A 184 42.46 -17.42 18.28
N THR A 185 41.86 -18.50 17.78
CA THR A 185 42.55 -19.47 16.91
C THR A 185 41.83 -19.61 15.59
N LYS A 186 42.54 -19.14 14.57
CA LYS A 186 42.31 -19.26 13.14
C LYS A 186 42.64 -20.70 12.70
N GLY A 187 41.78 -21.30 11.89
CA GLY A 187 42.05 -22.50 11.09
C GLY A 187 40.79 -22.86 10.31
N GLY A 188 40.72 -22.91 8.98
CA GLY A 188 41.77 -22.97 7.96
C GLY A 188 41.62 -24.27 7.17
N GLY A 189 40.80 -24.21 6.10
CA GLY A 189 40.96 -25.01 4.87
C GLY A 189 40.32 -26.41 4.84
N ALA A 190 39.33 -26.58 3.96
CA ALA A 190 39.51 -27.16 2.62
C ALA A 190 38.26 -26.88 1.78
#